data_AF-A0A2P2MHP8-F1
#
_entry.id   AF-A0A2P2MHP8-F1
#
_cell.length_a   1.000
_cell.length_b   1.000
_cell.length_c   1.000
_cell.angle_alpha   90.00
_cell.angle_beta   90.00
_cell.angle_gamma   90.00
#
_symmetry.space_group_name_H-M   'P 1'
#
loop_
_entity.id
_entity.type
_entity.pdbx_description
1 polymer ?
#
loop_
_entity_poly.entity_id
_entity_poly.type
_entity_poly.pdbx_seq_one_letter_code
_entity_poly.pdbx_strand_id
1 'polypeptide(L)'
;MAAPYPAAVQVGSYFVGQYYQVLGQHPNLVHQFYADASTMIRVDGDSSESATTMLQIHTLLTSLNLTAIEIKTINSLDSWNGGVLVMVSGSVKIKDLSGRREFVQTFFLAPQEKGYFVLNDIFQFTDDRISHQQHLAPISVGDVYQQHLVPVSSEDTFEPQLDASSPIQEPPGKYDDMLGNC
;
A
#
# COMPACT_ATOMS: atom_id res chain seq x y z
N MET A 1 17.09 -6.78 -38.09
CA MET A 1 15.65 -6.76 -37.76
C MET A 1 15.52 -7.24 -36.32
N ALA A 2 14.92 -6.45 -35.44
CA ALA A 2 14.68 -6.88 -34.05
C ALA A 2 13.65 -8.03 -34.06
N ALA A 3 13.86 -9.05 -33.22
CA ALA A 3 12.90 -10.12 -33.06
C ALA A 3 11.57 -9.55 -32.53
N PRO A 4 10.41 -10.07 -32.95
CA PRO A 4 9.13 -9.62 -32.41
C PRO A 4 9.11 -9.86 -30.88
N TYR A 5 8.79 -8.81 -30.12
CA TYR A 5 8.64 -8.92 -28.68
C TYR A 5 7.49 -9.90 -28.35
N PRO A 6 7.62 -10.74 -27.31
CA PRO A 6 6.52 -11.57 -26.87
C PRO A 6 5.34 -10.68 -26.45
N ALA A 7 4.11 -11.14 -26.67
CA ALA A 7 2.92 -10.39 -26.27
C ALA A 7 2.96 -10.03 -24.78
N ALA A 8 2.56 -8.80 -24.41
CA ALA A 8 2.56 -8.30 -23.04
C ALA A 8 1.94 -9.27 -22.02
N VAL A 9 0.85 -9.95 -22.38
CA VAL A 9 0.18 -10.95 -21.51
C VAL A 9 1.12 -12.12 -21.16
N GLN A 10 1.90 -12.59 -22.12
CA GLN A 10 2.85 -13.68 -21.91
C GLN A 10 4.04 -13.20 -21.07
N VAL A 11 4.57 -12.00 -21.36
CA VAL A 11 5.65 -11.39 -20.58
C VAL A 11 5.23 -11.19 -19.13
N GLY A 12 4.08 -10.57 -18.89
CA GLY A 12 3.56 -10.27 -17.57
C GLY A 12 3.25 -11.53 -16.76
N SER A 13 2.59 -12.52 -17.37
CA SER A 13 2.29 -13.80 -16.69
C SER A 13 3.57 -14.53 -16.27
N TYR A 14 4.57 -14.59 -17.15
CA TYR A 14 5.87 -15.21 -16.84
C TYR A 14 6.62 -14.43 -15.75
N PHE A 15 6.70 -13.11 -15.89
CA PHE A 15 7.34 -12.23 -14.91
C PHE A 15 6.73 -12.39 -13.53
N VAL A 16 5.40 -12.31 -13.40
CA VAL A 16 4.69 -12.45 -12.11
C VAL A 16 4.96 -13.81 -11.48
N GLY A 17 4.91 -14.90 -12.26
CA GLY A 17 5.20 -16.24 -11.77
C GLY A 17 6.62 -16.34 -11.18
N GLN A 18 7.62 -15.81 -11.88
CA GLN A 18 9.00 -15.82 -11.40
C GLN A 18 9.22 -14.88 -10.22
N TYR A 19 8.71 -13.65 -10.30
CA TYR A 19 8.90 -12.61 -9.30
C TYR A 19 8.39 -13.05 -7.93
N TYR A 20 7.14 -13.52 -7.82
CA TYR A 20 6.58 -13.93 -6.53
C TYR A 20 7.11 -15.28 -6.04
N GLN A 21 7.55 -16.17 -6.93
CA GLN A 21 8.27 -17.37 -6.53
C GLN A 21 9.59 -17.01 -5.84
N VAL A 22 10.38 -16.13 -6.45
CA VAL A 22 11.65 -15.67 -5.87
C VAL A 22 11.39 -14.85 -4.61
N LEU A 23 10.37 -13.99 -4.58
CA LEU A 23 10.02 -13.22 -3.39
C LEU A 23 9.65 -14.11 -2.20
N GLY A 24 8.91 -15.19 -2.44
CA GLY A 24 8.54 -16.14 -1.38
C GLY A 24 9.67 -17.05 -0.92
N GLN A 25 10.53 -17.52 -1.83
CA GLN A 25 11.53 -18.56 -1.53
C GLN A 25 12.94 -18.01 -1.30
N HIS A 26 13.30 -16.95 -2.02
CA HIS A 26 14.62 -16.36 -2.06
C HIS A 26 14.56 -14.82 -2.07
N PRO A 27 13.98 -14.18 -1.03
CA PRO A 27 13.78 -12.73 -0.99
C PRO A 27 15.07 -11.92 -1.21
N ASN A 28 16.21 -12.48 -0.80
CA ASN A 28 17.53 -11.89 -1.01
C ASN A 28 17.93 -11.76 -2.49
N LEU A 29 17.28 -12.47 -3.41
CA LEU A 29 17.58 -12.45 -4.85
C LEU A 29 16.58 -11.59 -5.65
N VAL A 30 15.48 -11.11 -5.05
CA VAL A 30 14.43 -10.38 -5.79
C VAL A 30 14.95 -9.08 -6.39
N HIS A 31 15.92 -8.45 -5.75
CA HIS A 31 16.54 -7.23 -6.28
C HIS A 31 17.17 -7.46 -7.67
N GLN A 32 17.48 -8.69 -8.07
CA GLN A 32 18.02 -9.01 -9.40
C GLN A 32 17.04 -8.76 -10.56
N PHE A 33 15.75 -8.57 -10.28
CA PHE A 33 14.78 -8.13 -11.28
C PHE A 33 14.89 -6.64 -11.62
N TYR A 34 15.65 -5.86 -10.84
CA TYR A 34 15.79 -4.42 -10.95
C TYR A 34 17.18 -4.04 -11.49
N ALA A 35 17.27 -2.85 -12.07
CA ALA A 35 18.52 -2.21 -12.50
C ALA A 35 18.76 -0.89 -11.74
N ASP A 36 19.93 -0.26 -11.93
CA ASP A 36 20.29 0.98 -11.23
C ASP A 36 19.31 2.14 -11.46
N ALA A 37 18.61 2.16 -12.60
CA ALA A 37 17.62 3.18 -12.93
C ALA A 37 16.24 2.95 -12.27
N SER A 38 16.08 1.87 -11.51
CA SER A 38 14.76 1.44 -11.02
C SER A 38 14.29 2.26 -9.82
N THR A 39 12.99 2.41 -9.72
CA THR A 39 12.34 3.04 -8.57
C THR A 39 11.23 2.16 -8.01
N MET A 40 11.06 2.21 -6.69
CA MET A 40 9.99 1.51 -5.99
C MET A 40 9.28 2.44 -5.02
N ILE A 41 7.96 2.32 -4.93
CA ILE A 41 7.14 2.92 -3.88
C ILE A 41 6.39 1.81 -3.16
N ARG A 42 6.38 1.86 -1.83
CA ARG A 42 5.54 1.03 -0.96
C ARG A 42 4.54 1.93 -0.23
N VAL A 43 3.25 1.65 -0.38
CA VAL A 43 2.15 2.37 0.28
C VAL A 43 1.43 1.45 1.27
N ASP A 44 1.23 1.91 2.49
CA ASP A 44 0.53 1.19 3.56
C ASP A 44 -0.34 2.14 4.40
N GLY A 45 -1.58 2.35 3.96
CA GLY A 45 -2.46 3.41 4.48
C GLY A 45 -1.90 4.77 4.10
N ASP A 46 -1.80 5.67 5.09
CA ASP A 46 -1.23 7.02 4.89
C ASP A 46 0.30 7.04 4.82
N SER A 47 0.96 5.90 5.08
CA SER A 47 2.42 5.78 5.02
C SER A 47 2.88 5.43 3.60
N SER A 48 3.88 6.14 3.10
CA SER A 48 4.54 5.84 1.82
C SER A 48 6.06 5.89 1.97
N GLU A 49 6.73 4.84 1.49
CA GLU A 49 8.18 4.73 1.45
C GLU A 49 8.64 4.66 -0.01
N SER A 50 9.71 5.37 -0.36
CA SER A 50 10.27 5.37 -1.72
C SER A 50 11.71 4.89 -1.72
N ALA A 51 12.07 4.15 -2.76
CA ALA A 51 13.42 3.65 -2.99
C ALA A 51 13.87 4.00 -4.41
N THR A 52 15.09 4.53 -4.53
CA THR A 52 15.72 4.93 -5.80
C THR A 52 17.09 4.29 -5.98
N THR A 53 17.47 3.38 -5.09
CA THR A 53 18.74 2.64 -5.13
C THR A 53 18.49 1.16 -4.89
N MET A 54 19.35 0.30 -5.43
CA MET A 54 19.24 -1.15 -5.26
C MET A 54 19.25 -1.57 -3.79
N LEU A 55 20.03 -0.90 -2.94
CA LEU A 55 20.06 -1.16 -1.51
C LEU A 55 18.70 -0.85 -0.86
N GLN A 56 18.11 0.31 -1.16
CA GLN A 56 16.80 0.68 -0.62
C GLN A 56 15.69 -0.27 -1.12
N ILE A 57 15.71 -0.64 -2.40
CA ILE A 57 14.75 -1.61 -2.96
C ILE A 57 14.86 -2.94 -2.23
N HIS A 58 16.07 -3.46 -2.06
CA HIS A 58 16.31 -4.69 -1.31
C HIS A 58 15.81 -4.59 0.15
N THR A 59 16.07 -3.47 0.83
CA THR A 59 15.58 -3.22 2.19
C THR A 59 14.07 -3.21 2.26
N LEU A 60 13.36 -2.52 1.36
CA LEU A 60 11.89 -2.47 1.33
C LEU A 60 11.28 -3.84 1.06
N LEU A 61 11.82 -4.60 0.10
CA LEU A 61 11.30 -5.94 -0.22
C LEU A 61 11.50 -6.91 0.95
N THR A 62 12.66 -6.85 1.61
CA THR A 62 12.96 -7.71 2.76
C THR A 62 12.10 -7.34 3.96
N SER A 63 11.80 -6.05 4.17
CA SER A 63 10.95 -5.60 5.28
C SER A 63 9.48 -6.00 5.15
N LEU A 64 9.03 -6.47 3.98
CA LEU A 64 7.69 -7.03 3.81
C LEU A 64 7.47 -8.29 4.65
N ASN A 65 8.52 -9.07 4.92
CA ASN A 65 8.48 -10.29 5.75
C ASN A 65 7.28 -11.22 5.39
N LEU A 66 7.10 -11.47 4.10
CA LEU A 66 5.98 -12.27 3.60
C LEU A 66 6.20 -13.76 3.92
N THR A 67 5.15 -14.42 4.40
CA THR A 67 5.16 -15.87 4.69
C THR A 67 4.28 -16.67 3.74
N ALA A 68 3.28 -16.03 3.14
CA ALA A 68 2.46 -16.60 2.08
C ALA A 68 1.98 -15.49 1.14
N ILE A 69 1.87 -15.81 -0.14
CA ILE A 69 1.44 -14.90 -1.20
C ILE A 69 0.42 -15.65 -2.05
N GLU A 70 -0.66 -14.99 -2.43
CA GLU A 70 -1.67 -15.50 -3.36
C GLU A 70 -1.99 -14.43 -4.39
N ILE A 71 -1.81 -14.78 -5.66
CA ILE A 71 -2.08 -13.89 -6.79
C ILE A 71 -3.53 -14.12 -7.25
N LYS A 72 -4.30 -13.04 -7.33
CA LYS A 72 -5.70 -13.06 -7.77
C LYS A 72 -5.85 -12.72 -9.24
N THR A 73 -5.21 -11.64 -9.69
CA THR A 73 -5.29 -11.21 -11.08
C THR A 73 -3.94 -10.76 -11.60
N ILE A 74 -3.71 -11.00 -12.88
CA ILE A 74 -2.57 -10.47 -13.63
C ILE A 74 -3.15 -9.81 -14.87
N ASN A 75 -2.95 -8.50 -15.00
CA ASN A 75 -3.29 -7.75 -16.19
C ASN A 75 -2.02 -7.18 -16.78
N SER A 76 -1.87 -7.20 -18.10
CA SER A 76 -0.66 -6.69 -18.74
C SER A 76 -0.97 -6.07 -20.10
N LEU A 77 -0.33 -4.96 -20.40
CA LEU A 77 -0.50 -4.20 -21.64
C LEU A 77 0.87 -3.81 -22.21
N ASP A 78 0.97 -3.83 -23.53
CA ASP A 78 2.09 -3.20 -24.22
C ASP A 78 2.07 -1.70 -23.91
N SER A 79 3.25 -1.13 -23.72
CA SER A 79 3.41 0.25 -23.29
C SER A 79 4.56 0.93 -24.04
N TRP A 80 4.97 2.11 -23.57
CA TRP A 80 5.95 2.96 -24.23
C TRP A 80 7.30 2.25 -24.44
N ASN A 81 7.91 2.49 -25.60
CA ASN A 81 9.25 2.02 -25.96
C ASN A 81 9.45 0.49 -25.83
N GLY A 82 8.41 -0.28 -26.13
CA GLY A 82 8.44 -1.75 -26.01
C GLY A 82 8.43 -2.25 -24.57
N GLY A 83 8.12 -1.38 -23.60
CA GLY A 83 7.89 -1.78 -22.21
C GLY A 83 6.53 -2.44 -22.02
N VAL A 84 6.37 -3.12 -20.89
CA VAL A 84 5.13 -3.80 -20.51
C VAL A 84 4.64 -3.24 -19.17
N LEU A 85 3.42 -2.73 -19.14
CA LEU A 85 2.76 -2.37 -17.89
C LEU A 85 2.08 -3.61 -17.34
N VAL A 86 2.36 -3.96 -16.09
CA VAL A 86 1.78 -5.12 -15.40
C VAL A 86 1.09 -4.65 -14.13
N MET A 87 -0.17 -5.03 -13.94
CA MET A 87 -0.91 -4.81 -12.70
C MET A 87 -1.31 -6.14 -12.09
N VAL A 88 -0.91 -6.33 -10.85
CA VAL A 88 -1.15 -7.52 -10.04
C VAL A 88 -2.08 -7.15 -8.91
N SER A 89 -3.09 -7.98 -8.65
CA SER A 89 -3.82 -7.96 -7.38
C SER A 89 -3.64 -9.28 -6.67
N GLY A 90 -3.65 -9.26 -5.35
CA GLY A 90 -3.44 -10.46 -4.56
C GLY A 90 -3.59 -10.21 -3.08
N SER A 91 -3.26 -11.23 -2.30
CA SER A 91 -3.23 -11.14 -0.85
C SER A 91 -1.98 -11.79 -0.27
N VAL A 92 -1.49 -11.26 0.84
CA VAL A 92 -0.28 -11.75 1.51
C VAL A 92 -0.51 -12.01 2.99
N LYS A 93 0.24 -12.96 3.54
CA LYS A 93 0.44 -13.10 5.00
C LYS A 93 1.79 -12.52 5.35
N ILE A 94 1.82 -11.63 6.32
CA ILE A 94 3.04 -11.03 6.85
C ILE A 94 3.39 -11.75 8.16
N LYS A 95 4.68 -12.03 8.38
CA LYS A 95 5.15 -12.63 9.62
C LYS A 95 4.67 -11.81 10.82
N ASP A 96 4.22 -12.50 11.86
CA ASP A 96 3.77 -11.90 13.12
C ASP A 96 2.52 -11.01 13.04
N LEU A 97 1.86 -10.92 11.86
CA LEU A 97 0.55 -10.30 11.69
C LEU A 97 -0.53 -11.35 11.46
N SER A 98 -1.66 -11.21 12.16
CA SER A 98 -2.81 -12.10 11.98
C SER A 98 -3.59 -11.74 10.72
N GLY A 99 -4.04 -12.74 9.96
CA GLY A 99 -4.86 -12.53 8.77
C GLY A 99 -4.08 -12.39 7.46
N ARG A 100 -4.81 -12.11 6.39
CA ARG A 100 -4.24 -11.79 5.07
C ARG A 100 -4.52 -10.32 4.78
N ARG A 101 -3.58 -9.65 4.12
CA ARG A 101 -3.76 -8.29 3.63
C ARG A 101 -3.85 -8.30 2.12
N GLU A 102 -4.79 -7.53 1.59
CA GLU A 102 -4.95 -7.33 0.15
C GLU A 102 -3.95 -6.30 -0.37
N PHE A 103 -3.45 -6.53 -1.57
CA PHE A 103 -2.53 -5.62 -2.23
C PHE A 103 -2.83 -5.48 -3.72
N VAL A 104 -2.44 -4.34 -4.25
CA VAL A 104 -2.23 -4.13 -5.69
C VAL A 104 -0.78 -3.76 -5.91
N GLN A 105 -0.17 -4.31 -6.96
CA GLN A 105 1.19 -3.98 -7.34
C GLN A 105 1.26 -3.68 -8.83
N THR A 106 1.82 -2.52 -9.17
CA THR A 106 2.00 -2.11 -10.57
C THR A 106 3.47 -2.10 -10.91
N PHE A 107 3.83 -2.75 -12.01
CA PHE A 107 5.17 -2.77 -12.56
C PHE A 107 5.18 -2.14 -13.93
N PHE A 108 6.23 -1.37 -14.21
CA PHE A 108 6.64 -1.10 -15.59
C PHE A 108 7.92 -1.88 -15.88
N LEU A 109 7.81 -2.83 -16.81
CA LEU A 109 8.92 -3.64 -17.28
C LEU A 109 9.56 -2.96 -18.49
N ALA A 110 10.82 -2.58 -18.38
CA ALA A 110 11.58 -1.99 -19.49
C ALA A 110 12.40 -3.06 -20.22
N PRO A 111 12.49 -3.00 -21.56
CA PRO A 111 13.31 -3.94 -22.32
C PRO A 111 14.80 -3.69 -22.07
N GLN A 112 15.59 -4.76 -22.12
CA GLN A 112 17.06 -4.74 -22.08
C GLN A 112 17.63 -5.70 -23.14
N GLU A 113 18.97 -5.82 -23.25
CA GLU A 113 19.62 -6.67 -24.27
C GLU A 113 19.03 -8.09 -24.29
N LYS A 114 18.75 -8.65 -23.11
CA LYS A 114 18.10 -9.95 -22.94
C LYS A 114 16.96 -9.84 -21.93
N GLY A 115 15.73 -9.79 -22.46
CA GLY A 115 14.50 -9.80 -21.65
C GLY A 115 14.11 -8.41 -21.14
N TYR A 116 13.63 -8.37 -19.90
CA TYR A 116 13.09 -7.17 -19.26
C TYR A 116 13.64 -7.04 -17.84
N PHE A 117 13.70 -5.80 -17.34
CA PHE A 117 13.88 -5.50 -15.92
C PHE A 117 12.74 -4.62 -15.41
N VAL A 118 12.54 -4.60 -14.10
CA VAL A 118 11.57 -3.73 -13.43
C VAL A 118 12.16 -2.33 -13.35
N LEU A 119 11.60 -1.39 -14.10
CA LEU A 119 12.00 0.01 -14.01
C LEU A 119 11.18 0.76 -12.95
N ASN A 120 9.88 0.47 -12.85
CA ASN A 120 9.02 1.06 -11.83
C ASN A 120 8.23 -0.04 -11.11
N ASP A 121 8.11 0.10 -9.80
CA ASP A 121 7.34 -0.79 -8.93
C ASP A 121 6.54 0.04 -7.92
N ILE A 122 5.22 -0.11 -7.91
CA ILE A 122 4.35 0.49 -6.90
C ILE A 122 3.63 -0.65 -6.21
N PHE A 123 4.00 -0.93 -4.97
CA PHE A 123 3.33 -1.88 -4.10
C PHE A 123 2.40 -1.13 -3.14
N GLN A 124 1.11 -1.44 -3.14
CA GLN A 124 0.13 -0.79 -2.28
C GLN A 124 -0.75 -1.81 -1.58
N PHE A 125 -0.81 -1.74 -0.25
CA PHE A 125 -1.88 -2.43 0.49
C PHE A 125 -3.21 -1.71 0.26
N THR A 126 -4.26 -2.48 0.00
CA THR A 126 -5.62 -1.96 -0.27
C THR A 126 -6.59 -2.17 0.89
N ASP A 127 -6.13 -2.85 1.94
CA ASP A 127 -6.91 -3.03 3.15
C ASP A 127 -6.76 -1.81 4.07
N ASP A 128 -7.88 -1.20 4.43
CA ASP A 128 -7.96 -0.18 5.46
C ASP A 128 -7.62 -0.83 6.78
N ARG A 129 -6.42 -0.53 7.30
CA ARG A 129 -5.87 -1.08 8.55
C ARG A 129 -6.97 -1.25 9.60
N ILE A 130 -7.45 -2.49 9.76
CA ILE A 130 -8.22 -3.00 10.89
C ILE A 130 -9.10 -1.91 11.53
N SER A 131 -10.31 -1.70 10.99
CA SER A 131 -11.38 -1.12 11.82
C SER A 131 -11.52 -2.00 13.07
N HIS A 132 -11.00 -1.51 14.21
CA HIS A 132 -11.24 -2.00 15.57
C HIS A 132 -10.83 -3.44 15.89
N GLN A 133 -9.54 -3.67 16.16
CA GLN A 133 -9.15 -4.63 17.21
C GLN A 133 -8.94 -3.90 18.55
N GLN A 134 -9.95 -3.13 18.98
CA GLN A 134 -10.23 -3.05 20.41
C GLN A 134 -10.87 -4.38 20.79
N HIS A 135 -10.05 -5.33 21.23
CA HIS A 135 -10.54 -6.35 22.15
C HIS A 135 -11.01 -5.63 23.42
N LEU A 136 -12.25 -5.15 23.45
CA LEU A 136 -12.98 -5.01 24.71
C LEU A 136 -13.16 -6.44 25.21
N ALA A 137 -12.39 -6.81 26.23
CA ALA A 137 -12.58 -8.06 26.94
C ALA A 137 -14.06 -8.20 27.33
N PRO A 138 -14.69 -9.38 27.18
CA PRO A 138 -16.03 -9.57 27.71
C PRO A 138 -15.94 -9.36 29.22
N ILE A 139 -16.62 -8.32 29.71
CA ILE A 139 -16.83 -8.11 31.14
C ILE A 139 -17.60 -9.36 31.62
N SER A 140 -16.94 -10.21 32.39
CA SER A 140 -17.57 -11.34 33.06
C SER A 140 -18.51 -10.79 34.12
N VAL A 141 -19.80 -10.73 33.80
CA VAL A 141 -20.84 -10.43 34.78
C VAL A 141 -21.08 -11.70 35.60
N GLY A 142 -20.42 -11.79 36.76
CA GLY A 142 -20.57 -12.88 37.70
C GLY A 142 -20.22 -12.44 39.12
N ASP A 143 -21.27 -12.24 39.91
CA ASP A 143 -21.34 -12.31 41.38
C ASP A 143 -20.53 -11.33 42.24
N VAL A 144 -21.17 -10.22 42.66
CA VAL A 144 -21.23 -9.84 44.09
C VAL A 144 -22.61 -9.23 44.40
N TYR A 145 -23.42 -9.96 45.17
CA TYR A 145 -24.65 -9.45 45.76
C TYR A 145 -24.36 -8.52 46.96
N GLN A 146 -24.95 -7.32 46.91
CA GLN A 146 -25.78 -6.69 47.94
C GLN A 146 -25.17 -6.26 49.29
N GLN A 147 -25.11 -4.95 49.54
CA GLN A 147 -25.87 -4.20 50.58
C GLN A 147 -25.19 -2.85 50.90
N HIS A 148 -25.86 -1.71 50.63
CA HIS A 148 -26.37 -0.78 51.66
C HIS A 148 -27.01 0.47 50.99
N LEU A 149 -28.31 0.66 51.21
CA LEU A 149 -29.08 1.90 50.98
C LEU A 149 -28.71 2.87 52.12
N VAL A 150 -28.44 4.18 51.95
CA VAL A 150 -29.32 5.36 51.72
C VAL A 150 -28.43 6.63 51.89
N PRO A 151 -28.91 7.89 51.72
CA PRO A 151 -29.74 8.50 50.68
C PRO A 151 -29.12 9.79 50.08
N VAL A 152 -29.74 10.27 48.99
CA VAL A 152 -29.84 11.63 48.44
C VAL A 152 -29.06 12.78 49.12
N SER A 153 -28.28 13.51 48.30
CA SER A 153 -28.09 14.96 48.44
C SER A 153 -28.11 15.63 47.07
N SER A 154 -28.85 16.73 47.05
CA SER A 154 -29.25 17.70 46.02
C SER A 154 -28.28 18.10 44.90
N GLU A 155 -28.86 18.20 43.70
CA GLU A 155 -28.81 19.29 42.70
C GLU A 155 -27.45 19.95 42.39
N ASP A 156 -27.00 19.80 41.13
CA ASP A 156 -26.87 20.99 40.27
C ASP A 156 -27.04 20.62 38.80
N THR A 157 -28.04 21.23 38.17
CA THR A 157 -28.37 21.14 36.75
C THR A 157 -27.70 22.31 36.05
N PHE A 158 -26.79 22.05 35.11
CA PHE A 158 -26.51 23.01 34.05
C PHE A 158 -26.44 22.30 32.69
N GLU A 159 -27.35 22.75 31.82
CA GLU A 159 -27.58 22.34 30.45
C GLU A 159 -26.41 22.65 29.49
N PRO A 160 -26.40 22.04 28.29
CA PRO A 160 -25.29 22.10 27.34
C PRO A 160 -25.33 23.40 26.50
N GLN A 161 -24.24 24.17 26.50
CA GLN A 161 -24.06 25.24 25.52
C GLN A 161 -23.54 24.68 24.20
N LEU A 162 -24.46 24.55 23.24
CA LEU A 162 -24.17 24.66 21.81
C LEU A 162 -23.77 26.10 21.53
N ASP A 163 -22.51 26.35 21.18
CA ASP A 163 -22.14 27.55 20.45
C ASP A 163 -21.46 27.17 19.15
N ALA A 164 -22.25 27.34 18.08
CA ALA A 164 -21.77 27.53 16.73
C ALA A 164 -21.03 28.87 16.67
N SER A 165 -19.87 28.88 15.99
CA SER A 165 -19.38 29.95 15.09
C SER A 165 -17.86 30.01 15.11
N SER A 166 -17.23 29.43 14.09
CA SER A 166 -15.93 29.91 13.61
C SER A 166 -16.03 30.07 12.09
N PRO A 167 -15.83 31.28 11.53
CA PRO A 167 -15.89 31.49 10.09
C PRO A 167 -14.72 30.82 9.37
N ILE A 168 -15.03 30.18 8.25
CA ILE A 168 -14.06 29.73 7.24
C ILE A 168 -13.37 30.98 6.68
N GLN A 169 -12.04 31.00 6.70
CA GLN A 169 -11.22 32.03 6.07
C GLN A 169 -10.72 31.51 4.71
N GLU A 170 -11.24 32.05 3.62
CA GLU A 170 -10.77 31.77 2.25
C GLU A 170 -9.35 32.35 2.03
N PRO A 171 -8.46 31.65 1.30
CA PRO A 171 -7.18 32.20 0.88
C PRO A 171 -7.36 33.15 -0.32
N PRO A 172 -6.71 34.33 -0.36
CA PRO A 172 -6.78 35.21 -1.51
C PRO A 172 -5.94 34.65 -2.66
N GLY A 173 -6.60 34.41 -3.80
CA GLY A 173 -5.96 34.15 -5.07
C GLY A 173 -5.16 35.35 -5.57
N LYS A 174 -4.02 35.06 -6.20
CA LYS A 174 -3.33 35.98 -7.12
C LYS A 174 -3.05 35.22 -8.41
N TYR A 175 -3.94 35.38 -9.37
CA TYR A 175 -3.59 35.33 -10.79
C TYR A 175 -3.48 36.77 -11.23
N ASP A 176 -2.26 37.27 -11.34
CA ASP A 176 -1.98 38.50 -12.08
C ASP A 176 -1.15 38.13 -13.31
N ASP A 177 -1.75 38.49 -14.44
CA ASP A 177 -1.20 38.62 -15.78
C ASP A 177 0.27 39.03 -15.83
N MET A 178 1.06 38.29 -16.63
CA MET A 178 2.11 38.90 -17.44
C MET A 178 2.05 38.33 -18.86
N LEU A 179 0.97 38.69 -19.57
CA LEU A 179 1.03 38.93 -21.00
C LEU A 179 1.68 40.30 -21.22
N GLY A 180 2.97 40.29 -21.57
CA GLY A 180 3.71 41.48 -21.97
C GLY A 180 4.54 41.18 -23.20
N ASN A 181 4.00 41.52 -24.37
CA ASN A 181 4.71 41.58 -25.64
C ASN A 181 5.99 42.41 -25.54
N CYS A 182 7.09 41.85 -26.03
CA CYS A 182 8.06 42.46 -26.95
C CYS A 182 8.92 41.36 -27.58
#